data_AF-A0A455RB35-F1
#
_entry.id   AF-A0A455RB35-F1
#
_cell.length_a   1.000
_cell.length_b   1.000
_cell.length_c   1.000
_cell.angle_alpha   90.00
_cell.angle_beta   90.00
_cell.angle_gamma   90.00
#
_symmetry.space_group_name_H-M   'P 1'
#
loop_
_entity.id
_entity.type
_entity.pdbx_description
1 polymer ?
#
loop_
_entity_poly.entity_id
_entity_poly.type
_entity_poly.pdbx_seq_one_letter_code
_entity_poly.pdbx_strand_id
1 'polypeptide(L)'
;MKFLPSLIVLSLSAQALASSYVNYVTKDRRDLSIYEQAISLISTAMVEFYHQIQSYQKGDLGSILKSCDEVTQMIKLGNTIVGQQKPLTEPEAASLLAYMGDSGLENILEEVIKDLINKKPPIIASGSGPELGLALYRM
;
A
#
# COMPACT_ATOMS: atom_id res chain seq x y z
N MET A 1 6.94 -10.99 8.08
CA MET A 1 6.25 -9.69 8.27
C MET A 1 5.16 -9.57 7.20
N LYS A 2 4.01 -10.22 7.43
CA LYS A 2 2.86 -10.30 6.49
C LYS A 2 1.75 -9.31 6.89
N PHE A 3 2.10 -8.09 7.28
CA PHE A 3 1.14 -7.22 7.98
C PHE A 3 0.62 -6.04 7.16
N LEU A 4 1.39 -5.42 6.26
CA LEU A 4 0.94 -4.20 5.56
C LEU A 4 -0.02 -4.41 4.39
N PRO A 5 0.30 -5.21 3.35
CA PRO A 5 -0.67 -5.52 2.31
C PRO A 5 -1.89 -6.21 2.92
N SER A 6 -1.67 -7.02 3.96
CA SER A 6 -2.73 -7.62 4.75
C SER A 6 -3.52 -6.60 5.57
N LEU A 7 -2.98 -5.45 5.99
CA LEU A 7 -3.75 -4.43 6.72
C LEU A 7 -4.57 -3.57 5.77
N ILE A 8 -4.07 -3.27 4.58
CA ILE A 8 -4.84 -2.63 3.49
C ILE A 8 -5.93 -3.60 3.01
N VAL A 9 -5.59 -4.86 2.74
CA VAL A 9 -6.56 -5.92 2.40
C VAL A 9 -7.54 -6.18 3.54
N LEU A 10 -7.10 -6.22 4.80
CA LEU A 10 -7.97 -6.47 5.97
C LEU A 10 -8.84 -5.25 6.29
N SER A 11 -8.36 -4.02 6.10
CA SER A 11 -9.19 -2.81 6.27
C SER A 11 -10.23 -2.70 5.16
N LEU A 12 -9.91 -3.10 3.92
CA LEU A 12 -10.88 -3.21 2.83
C LEU A 12 -11.84 -4.40 3.02
N SER A 13 -11.35 -5.55 3.51
CA SER A 13 -12.14 -6.77 3.72
C SER A 13 -13.02 -6.73 4.98
N ALA A 14 -12.58 -6.09 6.05
CA ALA A 14 -13.36 -5.94 7.29
C ALA A 14 -14.59 -5.05 7.07
N GLN A 15 -14.50 -4.08 6.15
CA GLN A 15 -15.66 -3.29 5.73
C GLN A 15 -16.66 -4.15 4.95
N ALA A 16 -16.21 -5.11 4.13
CA ALA A 16 -17.08 -6.05 3.44
C ALA A 16 -17.75 -7.08 4.38
N LEU A 17 -17.04 -7.57 5.41
CA LEU A 17 -17.61 -8.52 6.39
C LEU A 17 -18.63 -7.88 7.36
N ALA A 18 -18.54 -6.57 7.61
CA ALA A 18 -19.49 -5.84 8.45
C ALA A 18 -20.84 -5.56 7.74
N SER A 19 -20.91 -5.77 6.43
CA SER A 19 -22.15 -5.69 5.66
C SER A 19 -23.00 -6.93 5.92
N SER A 20 -23.80 -6.89 6.99
CA SER A 20 -24.86 -7.88 7.19
C SER A 20 -25.73 -7.99 5.94
N TYR A 21 -25.98 -9.21 5.53
CA TYR A 21 -26.73 -9.65 4.36
C TYR A 21 -28.03 -8.84 4.15
N VAL A 22 -28.01 -7.83 3.28
CA VAL A 22 -29.23 -7.21 2.77
C VAL A 22 -29.18 -7.22 1.25
N ASN A 23 -29.95 -8.15 0.70
CA ASN A 23 -30.08 -8.41 -0.72
C ASN A 23 -30.88 -7.27 -1.39
N TYR A 24 -30.24 -6.14 -1.68
CA TYR A 24 -30.81 -5.11 -2.54
C TYR A 24 -30.46 -5.42 -3.99
N VAL A 25 -31.42 -6.01 -4.70
CA VAL A 25 -31.43 -6.08 -6.17
C VAL A 25 -31.66 -4.67 -6.69
N THR A 26 -30.61 -3.86 -6.76
CA THR A 26 -30.57 -2.65 -7.56
C THR A 26 -29.43 -2.77 -8.55
N LYS A 27 -29.81 -2.97 -9.81
CA LYS A 27 -28.96 -2.90 -11.00
C LYS A 27 -28.41 -1.47 -11.13
N ASP A 28 -27.30 -1.19 -10.46
CA ASP A 28 -26.31 -0.22 -10.91
C ASP A 28 -25.01 -0.58 -10.19
N ARG A 29 -23.97 -0.94 -10.94
CA ARG A 29 -22.66 -1.17 -10.30
C ARG A 29 -22.23 0.18 -9.73
N ARG A 30 -22.05 0.24 -8.41
CA ARG A 30 -21.50 1.45 -7.77
C ARG A 30 -20.18 1.78 -8.44
N ASP A 31 -19.96 3.06 -8.70
CA ASP A 31 -18.67 3.50 -9.20
C ASP A 31 -17.58 3.18 -8.17
N LEU A 32 -16.63 2.33 -8.56
CA LEU A 32 -15.50 1.91 -7.72
C LEU A 32 -14.26 2.79 -7.97
N SER A 33 -14.35 3.80 -8.84
CA SER A 33 -13.26 4.69 -9.22
C SER A 33 -12.57 5.36 -8.01
N ILE A 34 -13.32 5.63 -6.94
CA ILE A 34 -12.79 6.20 -5.70
C ILE A 34 -11.81 5.23 -5.01
N TYR A 35 -12.12 3.93 -5.01
CA TYR A 35 -11.24 2.90 -4.45
C TYR A 35 -10.04 2.66 -5.36
N GLU A 36 -10.25 2.63 -6.68
CA GLU A 36 -9.18 2.51 -7.68
C GLU A 36 -8.21 3.70 -7.58
N GLN A 37 -8.71 4.91 -7.37
CA GLN A 37 -7.89 6.10 -7.15
C GLN A 37 -7.06 5.98 -5.88
N ALA A 38 -7.64 5.51 -4.77
CA ALA A 38 -6.89 5.28 -3.54
C ALA A 38 -5.77 4.24 -3.74
N ILE A 39 -6.05 3.14 -4.44
CA ILE A 39 -5.05 2.12 -4.81
C ILE A 39 -3.95 2.75 -5.68
N SER A 40 -4.33 3.50 -6.71
CA SER A 40 -3.38 4.14 -7.64
C SER A 40 -2.44 5.12 -6.93
N LEU A 41 -2.94 5.95 -6.01
CA LEU A 41 -2.12 6.87 -5.22
C LEU A 41 -1.06 6.13 -4.40
N ILE A 42 -1.44 5.03 -3.75
CA ILE A 42 -0.53 4.19 -2.96
C ILE A 42 0.49 3.51 -3.89
N SER A 43 0.04 2.97 -5.02
CA SER A 43 0.92 2.32 -6.01
C SER A 43 1.96 3.29 -6.56
N THR A 44 1.58 4.52 -6.91
CA THR A 44 2.54 5.53 -7.39
C THR A 44 3.60 5.86 -6.33
N ALA A 45 3.20 6.07 -5.07
CA ALA A 45 4.17 6.33 -3.99
C ALA A 45 5.10 5.13 -3.75
N MET A 46 4.57 3.90 -3.84
CA MET A 46 5.36 2.67 -3.70
C MET A 46 6.37 2.49 -4.85
N VAL A 47 6.01 2.87 -6.09
CA VAL A 47 6.95 2.88 -7.22
C VAL A 47 8.09 3.85 -6.99
N GLU A 48 7.79 5.06 -6.52
CA GLU A 48 8.83 6.06 -6.23
C GLU A 48 9.75 5.56 -5.11
N PHE A 49 9.18 5.03 -4.03
CA PHE A 49 9.95 4.41 -2.96
C PHE A 49 10.87 3.30 -3.46
N TYR A 50 10.35 2.43 -4.34
CA TYR A 50 11.15 1.39 -4.98
C TYR A 50 12.32 1.96 -5.78
N HIS A 51 12.08 3.00 -6.59
CA HIS A 51 13.15 3.66 -7.36
C HIS A 51 14.23 4.28 -6.46
N GLN A 52 13.85 4.88 -5.33
CA GLN A 52 14.81 5.40 -4.36
C GLN A 52 15.66 4.28 -3.73
N ILE A 53 15.04 3.12 -3.44
CA ILE A 53 15.79 1.95 -2.97
C ILE A 53 16.75 1.47 -4.06
N GLN A 54 16.28 1.26 -5.30
CA GLN A 54 17.10 0.77 -6.41
C GLN A 54 18.34 1.63 -6.64
N SER A 55 18.16 2.95 -6.68
CA SER A 55 19.22 3.93 -6.91
C SER A 55 20.20 4.07 -5.74
N TYR A 56 19.81 3.69 -4.51
CA TYR A 56 20.68 3.78 -3.34
C TYR A 56 21.87 2.82 -3.43
N GLN A 57 23.07 3.37 -3.35
CA GLN A 57 24.31 2.58 -3.34
C GLN A 57 25.00 2.59 -1.97
N LYS A 58 25.12 3.78 -1.35
CA LYS A 58 25.73 3.99 -0.03
C LYS A 58 25.46 5.42 0.45
N GLY A 59 25.64 5.64 1.75
CA GLY A 59 25.66 6.97 2.35
C GLY A 59 24.29 7.37 2.87
N ASP A 60 23.83 8.55 2.49
CA ASP A 60 22.59 9.15 2.99
C ASP A 60 21.34 8.39 2.52
N LEU A 61 20.40 8.17 3.45
CA LEU A 61 19.10 7.54 3.21
C LEU A 61 17.95 8.56 3.11
N GLY A 62 18.24 9.87 3.13
CA GLY A 62 17.23 10.93 3.13
C GLY A 62 16.10 10.74 2.10
N SER A 63 16.43 10.39 0.86
CA SER A 63 15.41 10.14 -0.19
C SER A 63 14.54 8.91 0.07
N ILE A 64 15.13 7.83 0.62
CA ILE A 64 14.40 6.60 0.99
C ILE A 64 13.46 6.90 2.15
N LEU A 65 13.95 7.60 3.18
CA LEU A 65 13.16 7.97 4.36
C LEU A 65 12.00 8.90 3.98
N LYS A 66 12.26 9.91 3.14
CA LYS A 66 11.23 10.79 2.61
C LYS A 66 10.15 10.00 1.85
N SER A 67 10.56 9.03 1.04
CA SER A 67 9.62 8.19 0.30
C SER A 67 8.79 7.28 1.23
N CYS A 68 9.35 6.78 2.34
CA CYS A 68 8.57 6.07 3.36
C CYS A 68 7.46 6.98 3.95
N ASP A 69 7.78 8.23 4.25
CA ASP A 69 6.81 9.20 4.77
C ASP A 69 5.72 9.50 3.72
N GLU A 70 6.09 9.64 2.45
CA GLU A 70 5.14 9.85 1.34
C GLU A 70 4.19 8.67 1.18
N VAL A 71 4.69 7.42 1.19
CA VAL A 71 3.84 6.21 1.18
C VAL A 71 2.89 6.21 2.38
N THR A 72 3.40 6.49 3.58
CA THR A 72 2.58 6.56 4.80
C THR A 72 1.46 7.59 4.66
N GLN A 73 1.75 8.75 4.07
CA GLN A 73 0.75 9.80 3.81
C GLN A 73 -0.30 9.33 2.79
N MET A 74 0.10 8.66 1.71
CA MET A 74 -0.85 8.15 0.71
C MET A 74 -1.73 7.03 1.28
N ILE A 75 -1.21 6.17 2.15
CA ILE A 75 -2.02 5.18 2.88
C ILE A 75 -3.07 5.88 3.75
N LYS A 76 -2.68 6.91 4.52
CA LYS A 76 -3.61 7.68 5.36
C LYS A 76 -4.69 8.38 4.54
N LEU A 77 -4.30 8.97 3.42
CA LEU A 77 -5.22 9.62 2.49
C LEU A 77 -6.20 8.60 1.89
N GLY A 78 -5.69 7.47 1.38
CA GLY A 78 -6.50 6.37 0.84
C GLY A 78 -7.50 5.85 1.87
N ASN A 79 -7.08 5.62 3.11
CA ASN A 79 -7.97 5.22 4.20
C ASN A 79 -9.04 6.27 4.50
N THR A 80 -8.73 7.56 4.42
CA THR A 80 -9.70 8.64 4.62
C THR A 80 -10.73 8.67 3.50
N ILE A 81 -10.28 8.56 2.25
CA ILE A 81 -11.14 8.53 1.05
C ILE A 81 -12.10 7.34 1.11
N VAL A 82 -11.57 6.15 1.41
CA VAL A 82 -12.34 4.90 1.47
C VAL A 82 -13.25 4.86 2.70
N GLY A 83 -12.81 5.35 3.85
CA GLY A 83 -13.60 5.34 5.09
C GLY A 83 -14.87 6.20 5.04
N GLN A 84 -14.99 7.10 4.06
CA GLN A 84 -16.21 7.86 3.79
C GLN A 84 -17.22 7.11 2.90
N GLN A 85 -16.82 5.96 2.35
CA GLN A 85 -17.65 5.19 1.42
C GLN A 85 -18.49 4.15 2.15
N LYS A 86 -19.56 3.72 1.48
CA LYS A 86 -20.37 2.59 1.96
C LYS A 86 -19.55 1.29 1.87
N PRO A 87 -19.80 0.31 2.74
CA PRO A 87 -19.26 -1.04 2.61
C PRO A 87 -19.37 -1.61 1.20
N LEU A 88 -18.33 -2.34 0.79
CA LEU A 88 -18.28 -3.06 -0.49
C LEU A 88 -19.11 -4.33 -0.40
N THR A 89 -19.78 -4.68 -1.49
CA THR A 89 -20.35 -6.02 -1.70
C THR A 89 -19.25 -6.99 -2.15
N GLU A 90 -19.50 -8.31 -2.02
CA GLU A 90 -18.52 -9.33 -2.44
C GLU A 90 -18.06 -9.18 -3.92
N PRO A 91 -18.95 -8.94 -4.91
CA PRO A 91 -18.53 -8.77 -6.30
C PRO A 91 -17.68 -7.52 -6.54
N GLU A 92 -17.96 -6.43 -5.81
CA GLU A 92 -17.19 -5.19 -5.89
C GLU A 92 -15.80 -5.39 -5.28
N ALA A 93 -15.71 -6.06 -4.13
CA ALA A 93 -14.45 -6.41 -3.50
C ALA A 93 -13.59 -7.32 -4.41
N ALA A 94 -14.19 -8.33 -5.04
CA ALA A 94 -13.48 -9.19 -5.99
C ALA A 94 -12.94 -8.41 -7.20
N SER A 95 -13.69 -7.43 -7.68
CA SER A 95 -13.27 -6.56 -8.79
C SER A 95 -12.09 -5.67 -8.38
N LEU A 96 -12.10 -5.11 -7.17
CA LEU A 96 -10.99 -4.32 -6.64
C LEU A 96 -9.73 -5.15 -6.34
N LEU A 97 -9.89 -6.41 -5.91
CA LEU A 97 -8.76 -7.33 -5.76
C LEU A 97 -8.09 -7.62 -7.11
N ALA A 98 -8.87 -7.82 -8.16
CA ALA A 98 -8.34 -7.99 -9.51
C ALA A 98 -7.60 -6.72 -9.99
N TYR A 99 -8.21 -5.54 -9.81
CA TYR A 99 -7.57 -4.26 -10.12
C TYR A 99 -6.25 -4.05 -9.37
N MET A 100 -6.20 -4.42 -8.08
CA MET A 100 -4.98 -4.32 -7.27
C MET A 100 -3.87 -5.23 -7.81
N GLY A 101 -4.21 -6.45 -8.25
CA GLY A 101 -3.26 -7.34 -8.93
C GLY A 101 -2.72 -6.71 -10.22
N ASP A 102 -3.62 -6.19 -11.06
CA ASP A 102 -3.26 -5.53 -12.33
C ASP A 102 -2.46 -4.24 -12.13
N SER A 103 -2.64 -3.55 -11.01
CA SER A 103 -1.86 -2.35 -10.65
C SER A 103 -0.37 -2.64 -10.38
N GLY A 104 0.00 -3.91 -10.22
CA GLY A 104 1.36 -4.34 -9.94
C GLY A 104 1.84 -4.05 -8.51
N LEU A 105 0.97 -3.54 -7.63
CA LEU A 105 1.32 -3.19 -6.25
C LEU A 105 1.92 -4.37 -5.47
N GLU A 106 1.36 -5.57 -5.65
CA GLU A 106 1.87 -6.79 -5.02
C GLU A 106 3.31 -7.09 -5.48
N ASN A 107 3.56 -7.02 -6.79
CA ASN A 107 4.90 -7.23 -7.35
C ASN A 107 5.90 -6.18 -6.85
N ILE A 108 5.49 -4.90 -6.80
CA ILE A 108 6.34 -3.81 -6.31
C ILE A 108 6.71 -4.04 -4.84
N LEU A 109 5.76 -4.47 -4.01
CA LEU A 109 6.03 -4.78 -2.60
C LEU A 109 7.04 -5.91 -2.44
N GLU A 110 6.92 -6.98 -3.24
CA GLU A 110 7.91 -8.06 -3.22
C GLU A 110 9.30 -7.58 -3.61
N GLU A 111 9.42 -6.80 -4.67
CA GLU A 111 10.70 -6.28 -5.16
C GLU A 111 11.33 -5.29 -4.18
N VAL A 112 10.55 -4.42 -3.55
CA VAL A 112 11.00 -3.52 -2.47
C VAL A 112 11.60 -4.30 -1.32
N ILE A 113 10.94 -5.37 -0.87
CA ILE A 113 11.45 -6.20 0.24
C ILE A 113 12.76 -6.87 -0.17
N LYS A 114 12.84 -7.46 -1.37
CA LYS A 114 14.06 -8.09 -1.89
C LYS A 114 15.22 -7.09 -1.93
N ASP A 115 14.99 -5.89 -2.46
CA ASP A 115 16.04 -4.89 -2.60
C ASP A 115 16.50 -4.29 -1.27
N LEU A 116 15.58 -4.09 -0.31
CA LEU A 116 15.95 -3.68 1.04
C LEU A 116 16.83 -4.74 1.73
N ILE A 117 16.52 -6.02 1.55
CA ILE A 117 17.35 -7.12 2.06
C ILE A 117 18.73 -7.11 1.39
N ASN A 118 18.78 -6.96 0.07
CA ASN A 118 20.04 -6.91 -0.69
C ASN A 118 20.91 -5.71 -0.31
N LYS A 119 20.30 -4.56 -0.02
CA LYS A 119 20.97 -3.31 0.38
C LYS A 119 21.24 -3.20 1.87
N LYS A 120 20.94 -4.25 2.65
CA LYS A 120 21.22 -4.28 4.09
C LYS A 120 22.68 -3.94 4.44
N PRO A 121 23.72 -4.45 3.75
CA PRO A 121 25.10 -4.12 4.08
C PRO A 121 25.43 -2.60 3.99
N PRO A 122 25.17 -1.90 2.87
CA PRO A 122 25.43 -0.45 2.80
C PRO A 122 24.52 0.39 3.70
N ILE A 123 23.31 -0.07 4.04
CA ILE A 123 22.41 0.60 5.00
C ILE A 123 22.96 0.52 6.43
N ILE A 124 23.49 -0.65 6.84
CA ILE A 124 24.10 -0.81 8.16
C ILE A 124 25.40 0.00 8.23
N ALA A 125 26.20 -0.04 7.17
CA ALA A 125 27.46 0.71 7.09
C ALA A 125 27.26 2.23 7.18
N SER A 126 26.12 2.77 6.73
CA SER A 126 25.81 4.20 6.87
C SER A 126 25.33 4.59 8.27
N GLY A 127 25.14 3.64 9.19
CA GLY A 127 24.62 3.89 10.54
C GLY A 127 23.12 4.22 10.59
N SER A 128 22.43 4.24 9.44
CA SER A 128 21.04 4.67 9.31
C SER A 128 20.03 3.51 9.41
N GLY A 129 20.50 2.29 9.70
CA GLY A 129 19.66 1.10 9.85
C GLY A 129 18.52 1.23 10.88
N PRO A 130 18.75 1.74 12.10
CA PRO A 130 17.69 1.94 13.09
C PRO A 130 16.60 2.93 12.62
N GLU A 131 17.00 4.01 11.96
CA GLU A 131 16.08 5.04 11.46
C GLU A 131 15.20 4.49 10.34
N LEU A 132 15.79 3.82 9.35
CA LEU A 132 15.04 3.16 8.29
C LEU A 132 14.11 2.06 8.85
N GLY A 133 14.59 1.28 9.83
CA GLY A 133 13.78 0.26 10.49
C GLY A 133 12.55 0.86 11.19
N LEU A 134 12.71 2.02 11.83
CA LEU A 134 11.61 2.75 12.46
C LEU A 134 10.64 3.34 11.43
N ALA A 135 11.13 3.89 10.32
CA ALA A 135 10.30 4.40 9.24
C ALA A 135 9.43 3.28 8.63
N LEU A 136 10.06 2.14 8.30
CA LEU A 136 9.36 0.95 7.78
C LEU A 136 8.34 0.36 8.77
N TYR A 137 8.58 0.48 10.08
CA TYR A 137 7.64 0.04 11.11
C TYR A 137 6.41 0.94 11.23
N ARG A 138 6.53 2.22 10.83
CA ARG A 138 5.45 3.22 10.93
C ARG A 138 4.54 3.28 9.71
N MET A 139 5.03 2.79 8.57
CA MET A 139 4.23 2.54 7.37
C MET A 139 3.14 1.51 7.70
#